data_AF-A0A448D7A0-F1
#
_entry.id   AF-A0A448D7A0-F1
#
_cell.length_a   1.000
_cell.length_b   1.000
_cell.length_c   1.000
_cell.angle_alpha   90.00
_cell.angle_beta   90.00
_cell.angle_gamma   90.00
#
_symmetry.space_group_name_H-M   'P 1'
#
loop_
_entity.id
_entity.type
_entity.pdbx_description
1 polymer ?
#
loop_
_entity_poly.entity_id
_entity_poly.type
_entity_poly.pdbx_seq_one_letter_code
_entity_poly.pdbx_strand_id
1 'polypeptide(L)'
;MYFIGQTRFSLYIPKSNVWNVSNFTEQEYIAHLFSDERMSVRAKIFAEISLPIMAKMQKQFDFLYIVLYSSILPEKWKNMLFDLQKKYPFLYLCESDNHPENPIYTVLKDKKDGSVAFFRLDDDDLLSVDYLENLAKYNTKAYKNMAVSFGKGIAAFYKDDNYIDFRNVVQKYPSMGQAYIGYWENGNLELPPMYSHHNLDQNIPVIVDSRNIMYLQTYHKQQDTHYRFSQTANTENISIEAELAKYPRSENIEELEKAFPTLKYSIQNFVENKEYYYQVNDIEILDKNTSFHITNPKVKNLYEGKYKIVSSEKAVSPKAFLISFTFDRDVKVISGLSFSNYNNIGWFKYLNCANGVCSDNLCFTLDQPAKLSQVKIVVWDERFQSSHIELIEIA
;
A
#
# COMPACT_ATOMS: atom_id res chain seq x y z
N MET A 1 -13.23 -2.11 -27.18
CA MET A 1 -13.37 -2.07 -25.70
C MET A 1 -12.64 -0.83 -25.25
N TYR A 2 -13.26 0.00 -24.43
CA TYR A 2 -12.68 1.26 -23.98
C TYR A 2 -12.25 1.15 -22.52
N PHE A 3 -11.12 1.76 -22.19
CA PHE A 3 -10.62 1.89 -20.83
C PHE A 3 -10.51 3.36 -20.50
N ILE A 4 -11.24 3.80 -19.48
CA ILE A 4 -11.34 5.20 -19.11
C ILE A 4 -10.93 5.32 -17.65
N GLY A 5 -9.71 5.79 -17.42
CA GLY A 5 -9.23 6.11 -16.09
C GLY A 5 -9.61 7.53 -15.69
N GLN A 6 -9.71 7.80 -14.39
CA GLN A 6 -9.96 9.14 -13.87
C GLN A 6 -9.16 9.43 -12.60
N THR A 7 -8.51 10.58 -12.57
CA THR A 7 -7.92 11.18 -11.37
C THR A 7 -8.60 12.50 -11.04
N ARG A 8 -8.80 12.73 -9.74
CA ARG A 8 -9.14 14.04 -9.19
C ARG A 8 -7.84 14.66 -8.68
N PHE A 9 -7.19 15.48 -9.52
CA PHE A 9 -5.88 16.03 -9.21
C PHE A 9 -6.01 17.14 -8.18
N SER A 10 -5.81 16.77 -6.91
CA SER A 10 -5.98 17.62 -5.73
C SER A 10 -7.23 18.50 -5.82
N LEU A 11 -8.35 17.88 -6.19
CA LEU A 11 -9.56 18.57 -6.59
C LEU A 11 -10.25 19.23 -5.38
N TYR A 12 -10.56 20.52 -5.49
CA TYR A 12 -11.40 21.20 -4.52
C TYR A 12 -12.86 20.78 -4.71
N ILE A 13 -13.42 20.12 -3.69
CA ILE A 13 -14.84 19.74 -3.62
C ILE A 13 -15.44 20.42 -2.39
N PRO A 14 -16.22 21.51 -2.57
CA PRO A 14 -16.92 22.16 -1.47
C PRO A 14 -17.80 21.17 -0.72
N LYS A 15 -17.88 21.31 0.60
CA LYS A 15 -18.71 20.48 1.51
C LYS A 15 -18.38 18.98 1.47
N SER A 16 -17.24 18.59 0.91
CA SER A 16 -16.79 17.20 0.95
C SER A 16 -16.59 16.71 2.38
N ASN A 17 -16.76 15.41 2.60
CA ASN A 17 -16.47 14.80 3.91
C ASN A 17 -15.04 15.10 4.38
N VAL A 18 -14.08 15.21 3.45
CA VAL A 18 -12.68 15.54 3.77
C VAL A 18 -12.55 16.92 4.38
N TRP A 19 -13.18 17.92 3.78
CA TRP A 19 -13.19 19.28 4.31
C TRP A 19 -13.97 19.37 5.62
N ASN A 20 -15.14 18.72 5.70
CA ASN A 20 -15.97 18.77 6.91
C ASN A 20 -15.25 18.20 8.15
N VAL A 21 -14.33 17.25 7.96
CA VAL A 21 -13.55 16.63 9.05
C VAL A 21 -12.27 17.42 9.36
N SER A 22 -11.83 18.35 8.52
CA SER A 22 -10.58 19.08 8.73
C SER A 22 -10.69 20.27 9.71
N ASN A 23 -11.91 20.67 10.11
CA ASN A 23 -12.19 21.87 10.93
C ASN A 23 -11.63 23.19 10.36
N PHE A 24 -11.31 23.22 9.06
CA PHE A 24 -10.79 24.42 8.40
C PHE A 24 -11.94 25.31 7.91
N THR A 25 -11.70 26.63 7.91
CA THR A 25 -12.42 27.53 7.02
C THR A 25 -12.17 27.12 5.56
N GLU A 26 -13.02 27.57 4.64
CA GLU A 26 -12.85 27.28 3.22
C GLU A 26 -11.48 27.78 2.71
N GLN A 27 -11.07 28.99 3.11
CA GLN A 27 -9.79 29.57 2.71
C GLN A 27 -8.60 28.76 3.24
N GLU A 28 -8.65 28.32 4.50
CA GLU A 28 -7.61 27.46 5.09
C GLU A 28 -7.53 26.10 4.39
N TYR A 29 -8.68 25.51 4.05
CA TYR A 29 -8.71 24.25 3.30
C TYR A 29 -8.10 24.39 1.91
N ILE A 30 -8.45 25.45 1.17
CA ILE A 30 -7.86 25.73 -0.15
C ILE A 30 -6.34 25.96 -0.02
N ALA A 31 -5.91 26.76 0.96
CA ALA A 31 -4.49 27.03 1.20
C ALA A 31 -3.71 25.76 1.56
N HIS A 32 -4.30 24.86 2.35
CA HIS A 32 -3.70 23.56 2.67
C HIS A 32 -3.70 22.62 1.46
N LEU A 33 -4.83 22.51 0.76
CA LEU A 33 -5.01 21.62 -0.40
C LEU A 33 -4.00 21.92 -1.50
N PHE A 34 -3.77 23.21 -1.76
CA PHE A 34 -2.86 23.72 -2.79
C PHE A 34 -1.51 24.19 -2.25
N SER A 35 -1.17 23.84 -1.00
CA SER A 35 0.15 24.17 -0.45
C SER A 35 1.24 23.54 -1.30
N ASP A 36 2.36 24.24 -1.44
CA ASP A 36 3.46 23.77 -2.27
C ASP A 36 4.08 22.48 -1.74
N GLU A 37 4.12 22.31 -0.42
CA GLU A 37 4.62 21.08 0.19
C GLU A 37 3.73 19.88 -0.14
N ARG A 38 2.41 20.07 -0.21
CA ARG A 38 1.45 19.01 -0.55
C ARG A 38 1.43 18.73 -2.04
N MET A 39 1.36 19.77 -2.85
CA MET A 39 1.20 19.67 -4.30
C MET A 39 2.47 19.17 -4.98
N SER A 40 3.66 19.56 -4.53
CA SER A 40 4.93 19.12 -5.15
C SER A 40 5.09 17.60 -5.13
N VAL A 41 4.78 16.95 -4.02
CA VAL A 41 4.85 15.47 -3.88
C VAL A 41 3.87 14.81 -4.85
N ARG A 42 2.61 15.23 -4.86
CA ARG A 42 1.55 14.69 -5.73
C ARG A 42 1.85 14.92 -7.21
N ALA A 43 2.23 16.14 -7.57
CA ALA A 43 2.62 16.51 -8.91
C ALA A 43 3.77 15.63 -9.42
N LYS A 44 4.79 15.40 -8.59
CA LYS A 44 5.92 14.55 -8.95
C LYS A 44 5.52 13.09 -9.13
N ILE A 45 4.79 12.52 -8.18
CA ILE A 45 4.30 11.13 -8.29
C ILE A 45 3.44 10.98 -9.54
N PHE A 46 2.47 11.87 -9.75
CA PHE A 46 1.60 11.83 -10.92
C PHE A 46 2.38 11.96 -12.23
N ALA A 47 3.20 13.01 -12.37
CA ALA A 47 3.85 13.38 -13.63
C ALA A 47 5.03 12.48 -14.01
N GLU A 48 5.87 12.13 -13.03
CA GLU A 48 7.15 11.47 -13.25
C GLU A 48 7.08 9.96 -13.02
N ILE A 49 6.06 9.46 -12.33
CA ILE A 49 5.98 8.04 -11.93
C ILE A 49 4.72 7.38 -12.47
N SER A 50 3.54 7.93 -12.17
CA SER A 50 2.25 7.34 -12.51
C SER A 50 1.97 7.41 -14.02
N LEU A 51 2.05 8.61 -14.62
CA LEU A 51 1.79 8.79 -16.06
C LEU A 51 2.73 7.98 -16.98
N PRO A 52 4.05 7.86 -16.71
CA PRO A 52 4.89 6.97 -17.53
C PRO A 52 4.53 5.49 -17.40
N ILE A 53 4.01 5.02 -16.25
CA ILE A 53 3.47 3.66 -16.15
C ILE A 53 2.20 3.56 -17.00
N MET A 54 1.31 4.55 -16.95
CA MET A 54 0.09 4.57 -17.77
C MET A 54 0.39 4.57 -19.28
N ALA A 55 1.41 5.32 -19.70
CA ALA A 55 1.85 5.31 -21.09
C ALA A 55 2.35 3.91 -21.53
N LYS A 56 3.00 3.16 -20.62
CA LYS A 56 3.40 1.76 -20.87
C LYS A 56 2.22 0.79 -20.82
N MET A 57 1.27 0.98 -19.90
CA MET A 57 0.13 0.07 -19.70
C MET A 57 -0.90 0.14 -20.84
N GLN A 58 -0.97 1.26 -21.55
CA GLN A 58 -1.88 1.47 -22.68
C GLN A 58 -1.78 0.33 -23.71
N LYS A 59 -0.56 -0.18 -24.00
CA LYS A 59 -0.29 -1.25 -24.98
C LYS A 59 -1.15 -1.07 -26.25
N GLN A 60 -1.98 -2.05 -26.60
CA GLN A 60 -2.91 -2.03 -27.73
C GLN A 60 -4.35 -1.61 -27.38
N PHE A 61 -4.61 -1.08 -26.19
CA PHE A 61 -5.95 -0.77 -25.72
C PHE A 61 -6.41 0.64 -26.13
N ASP A 62 -7.70 0.78 -26.42
CA ASP A 62 -8.35 2.10 -26.53
C ASP A 62 -8.45 2.73 -25.13
N PHE A 63 -7.39 3.40 -24.73
CA PHE A 63 -7.21 3.97 -23.40
C PHE A 63 -7.27 5.50 -23.43
N LEU A 64 -8.07 6.05 -22.52
CA LEU A 64 -8.21 7.47 -22.24
C LEU A 64 -8.14 7.69 -20.74
N TYR A 65 -7.64 8.85 -20.32
CA TYR A 65 -7.47 9.16 -18.92
C TYR A 65 -7.87 10.60 -18.61
N ILE A 66 -8.90 10.74 -17.79
CA ILE A 66 -9.49 12.01 -17.44
C ILE A 66 -8.81 12.57 -16.19
N VAL A 67 -8.33 13.79 -16.27
CA VAL A 67 -7.79 14.51 -15.10
C VAL A 67 -8.74 15.65 -14.77
N LEU A 68 -9.47 15.48 -13.67
CA LEU A 68 -10.33 16.51 -13.11
C LEU A 68 -9.48 17.45 -12.25
N TYR A 69 -9.61 18.75 -12.48
CA TYR A 69 -8.98 19.80 -11.68
C TYR A 69 -9.96 20.97 -11.46
N SER A 70 -9.70 21.81 -10.46
CA SER A 70 -10.54 22.98 -10.14
C SER A 70 -10.07 24.22 -10.90
N SER A 71 -10.99 25.11 -11.27
CA SER A 71 -10.64 26.41 -11.89
C SER A 71 -9.75 27.27 -11.00
N ILE A 72 -9.81 27.08 -9.67
CA ILE A 72 -8.97 27.76 -8.69
C ILE A 72 -7.59 27.12 -8.49
N LEU A 73 -7.26 26.04 -9.20
CA LEU A 73 -5.93 25.42 -9.13
C LEU A 73 -4.85 26.46 -9.49
N PRO A 74 -3.76 26.60 -8.70
CA PRO A 74 -2.70 27.57 -9.01
C PRO A 74 -2.09 27.36 -10.40
N GLU A 75 -1.81 28.48 -11.08
CA GLU A 75 -1.44 28.50 -12.50
C GLU A 75 -0.21 27.63 -12.83
N LYS A 76 0.76 27.55 -11.92
CA LYS A 76 1.93 26.69 -12.11
C LYS A 76 1.57 25.20 -12.25
N TRP A 77 0.57 24.73 -11.50
CA TRP A 77 0.11 23.35 -11.55
C TRP A 77 -0.78 23.10 -12.78
N LYS A 78 -1.58 24.10 -13.18
CA LYS A 78 -2.32 24.06 -14.46
C LYS A 78 -1.38 23.96 -15.66
N ASN A 79 -0.34 24.79 -15.70
CA ASN A 79 0.67 24.76 -16.76
C ASN A 79 1.35 23.39 -16.84
N MET A 80 1.71 22.80 -15.70
CA MET A 80 2.22 21.43 -15.64
C MET A 80 1.22 20.43 -16.25
N LEU A 81 -0.07 20.49 -15.91
CA LEU A 81 -1.08 19.61 -16.50
C LEU A 81 -1.20 19.80 -18.01
N PHE A 82 -1.19 21.05 -18.52
CA PHE A 82 -1.24 21.33 -19.95
C PHE A 82 -0.02 20.76 -20.70
N ASP A 83 1.17 20.85 -20.12
CA ASP A 83 2.37 20.26 -20.70
C ASP A 83 2.33 18.73 -20.68
N LEU A 84 1.77 18.13 -19.61
CA LEU A 84 1.53 16.69 -19.57
C LEU A 84 0.54 16.24 -20.64
N GLN A 85 -0.54 16.99 -20.89
CA GLN A 85 -1.50 16.66 -21.94
C GLN A 85 -0.87 16.68 -23.34
N LYS A 86 0.01 17.65 -23.62
CA LYS A 86 0.80 17.68 -24.87
C LYS A 86 1.70 16.45 -25.01
N LYS A 87 2.28 15.99 -23.89
CA LYS A 87 3.19 14.83 -23.85
C LYS A 87 2.44 13.49 -23.95
N TYR A 88 1.26 13.38 -23.38
CA TYR A 88 0.48 12.15 -23.27
C TYR A 88 -0.90 12.31 -23.93
N PRO A 89 -1.06 11.95 -25.22
CA PRO A 89 -2.29 12.16 -25.98
C PRO A 89 -3.53 11.43 -25.44
N PHE A 90 -3.35 10.43 -24.57
CA PHE A 90 -4.47 9.76 -23.88
C PHE A 90 -5.06 10.61 -22.75
N LEU A 91 -4.42 11.71 -22.35
CA LEU A 91 -4.91 12.61 -21.31
C LEU A 91 -5.99 13.55 -21.81
N TYR A 92 -7.07 13.64 -21.04
CA TYR A 92 -8.13 14.61 -21.20
C TYR A 92 -8.26 15.42 -19.91
N LEU A 93 -7.88 16.70 -19.98
CA LEU A 93 -8.03 17.62 -18.85
C LEU A 93 -9.46 18.19 -18.82
N CYS A 94 -10.07 18.22 -17.64
CA CYS A 94 -11.40 18.75 -17.45
C CYS A 94 -11.47 19.60 -16.18
N GLU A 95 -11.85 20.86 -16.36
CA GLU A 95 -12.09 21.80 -15.26
C GLU A 95 -13.46 21.52 -14.63
N SER A 96 -13.48 20.83 -13.48
CA SER A 96 -14.69 20.16 -12.97
C SER A 96 -15.81 21.10 -12.56
N ASP A 97 -15.49 22.32 -12.19
CA ASP A 97 -16.42 23.35 -11.74
C ASP A 97 -17.03 24.17 -12.90
N ASN A 98 -16.46 24.06 -14.10
CA ASN A 98 -16.96 24.72 -15.31
C ASN A 98 -17.66 23.77 -16.30
N HIS A 99 -17.66 22.46 -16.03
CA HIS A 99 -18.28 21.45 -16.86
C HIS A 99 -19.31 20.64 -16.06
N PRO A 100 -20.62 20.92 -16.21
CA PRO A 100 -21.67 20.19 -15.48
C PRO A 100 -21.87 18.76 -16.02
N GLU A 101 -21.44 18.49 -17.25
CA GLU A 101 -21.55 17.17 -17.89
C GLU A 101 -20.42 16.25 -17.45
N ASN A 102 -20.72 14.95 -17.35
CA ASN A 102 -19.70 13.96 -17.05
C ASN A 102 -18.72 13.84 -18.24
N PRO A 103 -17.41 14.11 -18.04
CA PRO A 103 -16.42 14.16 -19.13
C PRO A 103 -16.24 12.83 -19.87
N ILE A 104 -16.71 11.72 -19.29
CA ILE A 104 -16.72 10.42 -19.97
C ILE A 104 -17.52 10.49 -21.28
N TYR A 105 -18.64 11.21 -21.32
CA TYR A 105 -19.43 11.38 -22.54
C TYR A 105 -18.64 12.12 -23.62
N THR A 106 -17.89 13.16 -23.24
CA THR A 106 -17.07 13.92 -24.17
C THR A 106 -15.99 13.06 -24.83
N VAL A 107 -15.35 12.17 -24.08
CA VAL A 107 -14.29 11.30 -24.62
C VAL A 107 -14.85 10.09 -25.38
N LEU A 108 -16.13 9.74 -25.19
CA LEU A 108 -16.81 8.64 -25.88
C LEU A 108 -17.67 9.07 -27.08
N LYS A 109 -18.00 10.36 -27.23
CA LYS A 109 -18.99 10.85 -28.22
C LYS A 109 -18.79 10.34 -29.65
N ASP A 110 -17.54 10.20 -30.11
CA ASP A 110 -17.17 9.78 -31.46
C ASP A 110 -16.75 8.30 -31.54
N LYS A 111 -16.94 7.55 -30.44
CA LYS A 111 -16.56 6.14 -30.34
C LYS A 111 -17.70 5.24 -30.79
N LYS A 112 -17.34 4.13 -31.42
CA LYS A 112 -18.29 3.06 -31.79
C LYS A 112 -18.83 2.37 -30.54
N ASP A 113 -19.95 1.68 -30.65
CA ASP A 113 -20.50 0.87 -29.57
C ASP A 113 -19.50 -0.14 -29.01
N GLY A 114 -19.51 -0.36 -27.70
CA GLY A 114 -18.61 -1.31 -27.06
C GLY A 114 -18.60 -1.25 -25.54
N SER A 115 -17.93 -2.24 -24.93
CA SER A 115 -17.73 -2.28 -23.48
C SER A 115 -16.81 -1.15 -23.00
N VAL A 116 -17.11 -0.61 -21.83
CA VAL A 116 -16.37 0.47 -21.17
C VAL A 116 -15.97 0.00 -19.78
N ALA A 117 -14.68 0.00 -19.47
CA ALA A 117 -14.19 -0.13 -18.11
C ALA A 117 -13.78 1.26 -17.60
N PHE A 118 -14.55 1.79 -16.66
CA PHE A 118 -14.25 3.06 -16.00
C PHE A 118 -13.57 2.80 -14.66
N PHE A 119 -12.43 3.42 -14.39
CA PHE A 119 -11.70 3.21 -13.13
C PHE A 119 -11.12 4.49 -12.56
N ARG A 120 -10.92 4.51 -11.23
CA ARG A 120 -10.31 5.64 -10.52
C ARG A 120 -8.88 5.36 -10.10
N LEU A 121 -8.09 6.42 -9.97
CA LEU A 121 -6.80 6.40 -9.29
C LEU A 121 -6.52 7.80 -8.72
N ASP A 122 -5.99 7.85 -7.51
CA ASP A 122 -5.64 9.10 -6.85
C ASP A 122 -4.30 9.64 -7.42
N ASP A 123 -4.02 10.94 -7.24
CA ASP A 123 -2.87 11.60 -7.88
C ASP A 123 -1.51 11.21 -7.27
N ASP A 124 -1.51 10.53 -6.13
CA ASP A 124 -0.36 9.99 -5.43
C ASP A 124 -0.25 8.46 -5.47
N ASP A 125 -1.16 7.75 -6.13
CA ASP A 125 -1.11 6.29 -6.23
C ASP A 125 -0.71 5.81 -7.63
N LEU A 126 -0.30 4.54 -7.72
CA LEU A 126 0.12 3.91 -8.97
C LEU A 126 -0.74 2.68 -9.29
N LEU A 127 -0.93 2.44 -10.59
CA LEU A 127 -1.40 1.15 -11.10
C LEU A 127 -0.21 0.36 -11.65
N SER A 128 -0.33 -0.96 -11.63
CA SER A 128 0.63 -1.85 -12.28
C SER A 128 0.59 -1.67 -13.80
N VAL A 129 1.73 -1.85 -14.47
CA VAL A 129 1.81 -1.79 -15.95
C VAL A 129 0.93 -2.84 -16.65
N ASP A 130 0.56 -3.91 -15.95
CA ASP A 130 -0.31 -4.98 -16.44
C ASP A 130 -1.80 -4.79 -16.02
N TYR A 131 -2.15 -3.64 -15.43
CA TYR A 131 -3.50 -3.37 -14.93
C TYR A 131 -4.58 -3.46 -16.03
N LEU A 132 -4.38 -2.78 -17.17
CA LEU A 132 -5.36 -2.84 -18.28
C LEU A 132 -5.52 -4.23 -18.86
N GLU A 133 -4.42 -4.99 -18.95
CA GLU A 133 -4.45 -6.37 -19.45
C GLU A 133 -5.26 -7.29 -18.53
N ASN A 134 -5.14 -7.12 -17.22
CA ASN A 134 -5.95 -7.89 -16.27
C ASN A 134 -7.41 -7.42 -16.25
N LEU A 135 -7.66 -6.11 -16.36
CA LEU A 135 -9.01 -5.56 -16.42
C LEU A 135 -9.75 -5.96 -17.71
N ALA A 136 -9.03 -6.13 -18.82
CA ALA A 136 -9.59 -6.54 -20.11
C ALA A 136 -10.34 -7.88 -20.04
N LYS A 137 -9.93 -8.79 -19.15
CA LYS A 137 -10.61 -10.08 -18.90
C LYS A 137 -12.06 -9.90 -18.45
N TYR A 138 -12.35 -8.76 -17.81
CA TYR A 138 -13.65 -8.41 -17.25
C TYR A 138 -14.37 -7.32 -18.04
N ASN A 139 -13.69 -6.62 -18.96
CA ASN A 139 -14.29 -5.56 -19.78
C ASN A 139 -15.13 -6.12 -20.94
N THR A 140 -16.15 -6.91 -20.61
CA THR A 140 -17.04 -7.57 -21.58
C THR A 140 -18.50 -7.36 -21.18
N LYS A 141 -19.41 -7.57 -22.14
CA LYS A 141 -20.86 -7.45 -21.91
C LYS A 141 -21.37 -8.40 -20.82
N ALA A 142 -20.69 -9.52 -20.58
CA ALA A 142 -21.07 -10.51 -19.56
C ALA A 142 -20.91 -9.97 -18.13
N TYR A 143 -20.07 -8.97 -17.91
CA TYR A 143 -19.80 -8.36 -16.61
C TYR A 143 -20.36 -6.93 -16.50
N LYS A 144 -21.25 -6.53 -17.42
CA LYS A 144 -21.91 -5.23 -17.40
C LYS A 144 -22.61 -5.01 -16.05
N ASN A 145 -22.53 -3.78 -15.54
CA ASN A 145 -23.09 -3.35 -14.25
C ASN A 145 -22.42 -4.01 -13.02
N MET A 146 -21.25 -4.61 -13.19
CA MET A 146 -20.42 -5.10 -12.10
C MET A 146 -19.25 -4.14 -11.83
N ALA A 147 -18.74 -4.20 -10.60
CA ALA A 147 -17.43 -3.64 -10.28
C ALA A 147 -16.33 -4.72 -10.34
N VAL A 148 -15.11 -4.29 -10.64
CA VAL A 148 -13.90 -5.12 -10.58
C VAL A 148 -12.95 -4.48 -9.60
N SER A 149 -12.52 -5.25 -8.61
CA SER A 149 -11.59 -4.82 -7.58
C SER A 149 -10.39 -5.75 -7.51
N PHE A 150 -9.21 -5.21 -7.77
CA PHE A 150 -7.97 -5.95 -7.64
C PHE A 150 -7.43 -5.82 -6.22
N GLY A 151 -7.49 -6.89 -5.42
CA GLY A 151 -7.21 -6.79 -4.00
C GLY A 151 -5.74 -6.89 -3.61
N LYS A 152 -4.86 -7.42 -4.49
CA LYS A 152 -3.41 -7.55 -4.22
C LYS A 152 -2.65 -6.34 -4.78
N GLY A 153 -1.86 -5.71 -3.93
CA GLY A 153 -1.02 -4.56 -4.29
C GLY A 153 0.18 -4.41 -3.36
N ILE A 154 0.78 -3.22 -3.41
CA ILE A 154 1.92 -2.83 -2.58
C ILE A 154 1.56 -1.57 -1.79
N ALA A 155 1.90 -1.52 -0.50
CA ALA A 155 1.94 -0.28 0.27
C ALA A 155 3.39 0.20 0.31
N ALA A 156 3.67 1.45 -0.06
CA ALA A 156 5.05 1.94 -0.10
C ALA A 156 5.25 3.34 0.48
N PHE A 157 6.36 3.53 1.20
CA PHE A 157 6.70 4.83 1.78
C PHE A 157 7.45 5.70 0.78
N TYR A 158 6.87 6.84 0.42
CA TYR A 158 7.54 7.90 -0.32
C TYR A 158 8.07 8.98 0.63
N LYS A 159 9.40 9.17 0.62
CA LYS A 159 10.12 10.10 1.48
C LYS A 159 11.36 10.62 0.76
N ASP A 160 11.65 11.92 0.91
CA ASP A 160 12.84 12.56 0.36
C ASP A 160 13.02 12.23 -1.14
N ASP A 161 11.91 12.37 -1.87
CA ASP A 161 11.80 12.12 -3.30
C ASP A 161 12.06 10.69 -3.79
N ASN A 162 11.97 9.71 -2.89
CA ASN A 162 12.20 8.30 -3.21
C ASN A 162 11.18 7.39 -2.52
N TYR A 163 10.93 6.23 -3.12
CA TYR A 163 10.25 5.12 -2.42
C TYR A 163 11.28 4.31 -1.65
N ILE A 164 11.07 4.14 -0.35
CA ILE A 164 12.09 3.57 0.56
C ILE A 164 11.63 2.34 1.35
N ASP A 165 10.34 2.02 1.32
CA ASP A 165 9.80 0.82 1.95
C ASP A 165 8.67 0.26 1.09
N PHE A 166 8.66 -1.05 0.80
CA PHE A 166 7.66 -1.71 -0.04
C PHE A 166 7.10 -2.93 0.69
N ARG A 167 5.78 -2.93 0.93
CA ARG A 167 5.09 -3.98 1.68
C ARG A 167 3.99 -4.63 0.86
N ASN A 168 3.90 -5.96 0.92
CA ASN A 168 2.84 -6.71 0.28
C ASN A 168 1.52 -6.49 1.02
N VAL A 169 0.49 -6.06 0.29
CA VAL A 169 -0.84 -5.82 0.87
C VAL A 169 -1.92 -6.53 0.08
N VAL A 170 -2.88 -7.12 0.81
CA VAL A 170 -4.13 -7.64 0.24
C VAL A 170 -5.29 -6.95 0.94
N GLN A 171 -6.01 -6.10 0.22
CA GLN A 171 -7.17 -5.35 0.73
C GLN A 171 -8.45 -5.84 0.06
N LYS A 172 -9.56 -5.79 0.82
CA LYS A 172 -10.90 -5.98 0.28
C LYS A 172 -11.40 -4.65 -0.25
N TYR A 173 -11.58 -4.56 -1.56
CA TYR A 173 -12.06 -3.38 -2.28
C TYR A 173 -11.18 -2.12 -2.18
N PRO A 174 -9.87 -2.17 -2.49
CA PRO A 174 -9.05 -0.96 -2.51
C PRO A 174 -9.62 0.09 -3.47
N SER A 175 -9.51 1.36 -3.11
CA SER A 175 -9.91 2.46 -4.00
C SER A 175 -9.03 2.57 -5.25
N MET A 176 -7.77 2.15 -5.15
CA MET A 176 -6.77 2.22 -6.21
C MET A 176 -7.14 1.27 -7.35
N GLY A 177 -7.51 1.82 -8.51
CA GLY A 177 -7.95 1.01 -9.64
C GLY A 177 -9.29 0.33 -9.40
N GLN A 178 -10.15 0.86 -8.52
CA GLN A 178 -11.52 0.36 -8.45
C GLN A 178 -12.23 0.66 -9.78
N ALA A 179 -12.66 -0.38 -10.48
CA ALA A 179 -13.25 -0.29 -11.81
C ALA A 179 -14.73 -0.67 -11.83
N TYR A 180 -15.44 -0.14 -12.82
CA TYR A 180 -16.85 -0.35 -13.09
C TYR A 180 -17.02 -0.68 -14.58
N ILE A 181 -17.75 -1.76 -14.87
CA ILE A 181 -17.94 -2.24 -16.23
C ILE A 181 -19.30 -1.77 -16.75
N GLY A 182 -19.26 -1.02 -17.83
CA GLY A 182 -20.41 -0.45 -18.52
C GLY A 182 -20.40 -0.75 -20.01
N TYR A 183 -21.31 -0.09 -20.71
CA TYR A 183 -21.45 -0.23 -22.15
C TYR A 183 -21.83 1.11 -22.79
N TRP A 184 -21.11 1.46 -23.85
CA TRP A 184 -21.44 2.58 -24.73
C TRP A 184 -22.25 2.05 -25.90
N GLU A 185 -23.46 2.57 -26.10
CA GLU A 185 -24.36 2.14 -27.17
C GLU A 185 -25.24 3.31 -27.61
N ASN A 186 -25.30 3.58 -28.92
CA ASN A 186 -26.16 4.62 -29.50
C ASN A 186 -26.00 6.01 -28.84
N GLY A 187 -24.76 6.41 -28.55
CA GLY A 187 -24.49 7.71 -27.93
C GLY A 187 -24.77 7.80 -26.43
N ASN A 188 -25.07 6.68 -25.77
CA ASN A 188 -25.38 6.62 -24.34
C ASN A 188 -24.44 5.67 -23.59
N LEU A 189 -24.08 6.06 -22.37
CA LEU A 189 -23.26 5.24 -21.49
C LEU A 189 -24.11 4.65 -20.36
N GLU A 190 -24.20 3.33 -20.32
CA GLU A 190 -24.71 2.63 -19.14
C GLU A 190 -23.52 2.22 -18.26
N LEU A 191 -23.39 2.87 -17.11
CA LEU A 191 -22.45 2.51 -16.05
C LEU A 191 -23.23 2.28 -14.75
N PRO A 192 -22.82 1.30 -13.92
CA PRO A 192 -23.40 1.17 -12.59
C PRO A 192 -23.07 2.41 -11.74
N PRO A 193 -23.91 2.76 -10.75
CA PRO A 193 -23.61 3.86 -9.84
C PRO A 193 -22.29 3.61 -9.09
N MET A 194 -21.54 4.69 -8.86
CA MET A 194 -20.29 4.62 -8.11
C MET A 194 -20.60 4.65 -6.62
N TYR A 195 -20.43 3.51 -5.96
CA TYR A 195 -20.59 3.38 -4.51
C TYR A 195 -19.26 3.57 -3.79
N SER A 196 -19.34 3.79 -2.47
CA SER A 196 -18.13 3.78 -1.63
C SER A 196 -17.46 2.42 -1.71
N HIS A 197 -16.15 2.40 -1.86
CA HIS A 197 -15.39 1.16 -1.95
C HIS A 197 -15.54 0.29 -0.69
N HIS A 198 -15.80 0.89 0.48
CA HIS A 198 -16.00 0.16 1.74
C HIS A 198 -17.26 -0.72 1.78
N ASN A 199 -18.29 -0.43 1.00
CA ASN A 199 -19.56 -1.16 0.99
C ASN A 199 -20.02 -1.53 -0.42
N LEU A 200 -19.08 -1.67 -1.35
CA LEU A 200 -19.35 -1.88 -2.77
C LEU A 200 -20.20 -3.14 -3.03
N ASP A 201 -19.88 -4.24 -2.34
CA ASP A 201 -20.59 -5.53 -2.45
C ASP A 201 -21.99 -5.55 -1.83
N GLN A 202 -22.35 -4.52 -1.08
CA GLN A 202 -23.70 -4.35 -0.54
C GLN A 202 -24.63 -3.66 -1.54
N ASN A 203 -24.08 -3.07 -2.61
CA ASN A 203 -24.83 -2.23 -3.55
C ASN A 203 -24.82 -2.79 -4.98
N ILE A 204 -23.71 -3.39 -5.43
CA ILE A 204 -23.59 -4.01 -6.77
C ILE A 204 -22.74 -5.28 -6.71
N PRO A 205 -22.88 -6.21 -7.66
CA PRO A 205 -21.98 -7.36 -7.76
C PRO A 205 -20.52 -6.93 -7.99
N VAL A 206 -19.59 -7.56 -7.27
CA VAL A 206 -18.16 -7.22 -7.32
C VAL A 206 -17.33 -8.46 -7.64
N ILE A 207 -16.45 -8.32 -8.62
CA ILE A 207 -15.39 -9.28 -8.92
C ILE A 207 -14.17 -8.90 -8.09
N VAL A 208 -13.69 -9.83 -7.26
CA VAL A 208 -12.43 -9.67 -6.51
C VAL A 208 -11.36 -10.54 -7.13
N ASP A 209 -10.27 -9.93 -7.59
CA ASP A 209 -9.11 -10.63 -8.13
C ASP A 209 -7.82 -10.18 -7.43
N SER A 210 -7.29 -11.05 -6.57
CA SER A 210 -6.06 -10.80 -5.81
C SER A 210 -4.89 -11.67 -6.27
N ARG A 211 -4.91 -12.16 -7.52
CA ARG A 211 -3.88 -13.07 -8.03
C ARG A 211 -2.56 -12.36 -8.36
N ASN A 212 -2.62 -11.11 -8.82
CA ASN A 212 -1.48 -10.32 -9.28
C ASN A 212 -1.38 -8.98 -8.53
N ILE A 213 -0.18 -8.40 -8.44
CA ILE A 213 0.03 -7.05 -7.91
C ILE A 213 -0.50 -6.03 -8.92
N MET A 214 -1.57 -5.31 -8.58
CA MET A 214 -2.29 -4.43 -9.52
C MET A 214 -2.22 -2.95 -9.18
N TYR A 215 -1.82 -2.60 -7.96
CA TYR A 215 -1.70 -1.21 -7.52
C TYR A 215 -0.53 -1.03 -6.53
N LEU A 216 -0.05 0.20 -6.42
CA LEU A 216 0.78 0.67 -5.32
C LEU A 216 0.05 1.80 -4.62
N GLN A 217 -0.20 1.61 -3.34
CA GLN A 217 -0.68 2.63 -2.42
C GLN A 217 0.52 3.38 -1.86
N THR A 218 0.59 4.67 -2.13
CA THR A 218 1.66 5.49 -1.58
C THR A 218 1.32 5.88 -0.16
N TYR A 219 2.34 5.97 0.69
CA TYR A 219 2.30 6.57 2.00
C TYR A 219 3.27 7.73 2.02
N HIS A 220 2.83 8.92 2.41
CA HIS A 220 3.71 10.09 2.58
C HIS A 220 3.13 11.08 3.60
N LYS A 221 3.98 11.97 4.11
CA LYS A 221 3.63 12.88 5.25
C LYS A 221 2.44 13.80 4.97
N GLN A 222 2.22 14.17 3.71
CA GLN A 222 1.21 15.12 3.26
C GLN A 222 -0.09 14.43 2.78
N GLN A 223 -0.30 13.15 3.11
CA GLN A 223 -1.58 12.49 2.84
C GLN A 223 -2.65 12.91 3.84
N ASP A 224 -3.86 13.11 3.33
CA ASP A 224 -5.00 13.55 4.12
C ASP A 224 -5.30 12.57 5.28
N THR A 225 -5.11 11.28 5.08
CA THR A 225 -5.28 10.24 6.12
C THR A 225 -4.32 10.44 7.28
N HIS A 226 -3.03 10.66 7.01
CA HIS A 226 -2.03 10.95 8.05
C HIS A 226 -2.23 12.33 8.69
N TYR A 227 -2.67 13.32 7.91
CA TYR A 227 -3.02 14.63 8.44
C TYR A 227 -4.14 14.54 9.48
N ARG A 228 -5.19 13.74 9.21
CA ARG A 228 -6.30 13.51 10.16
C ARG A 228 -5.82 12.84 11.44
N PHE A 229 -5.03 11.77 11.34
CA PHE A 229 -4.50 11.07 12.52
C PHE A 229 -3.64 11.98 13.41
N SER A 230 -2.93 12.94 12.81
CA SER A 230 -2.11 13.89 13.57
C SER A 230 -2.91 14.93 14.39
N GLN A 231 -4.18 15.18 14.05
CA GLN A 231 -4.99 16.21 14.70
C GLN A 231 -6.13 15.69 15.58
N THR A 232 -6.68 14.49 15.32
CA THR A 232 -7.95 14.07 15.96
C THR A 232 -7.82 13.22 17.22
N ALA A 233 -6.63 12.83 17.66
CA ALA A 233 -6.54 11.91 18.81
C ALA A 233 -5.34 12.16 19.72
N ASN A 234 -5.61 12.16 21.02
CA ASN A 234 -4.67 11.86 22.11
C ASN A 234 -4.05 10.44 22.00
N THR A 235 -4.08 9.81 20.81
CA THR A 235 -3.36 8.58 20.51
C THR A 235 -2.01 8.97 19.93
N GLU A 236 -0.94 8.45 20.54
CA GLU A 236 0.44 8.52 20.07
C GLU A 236 0.50 8.46 18.53
N ASN A 237 1.09 9.48 17.89
CA ASN A 237 1.22 9.59 16.43
C ASN A 237 1.92 8.34 15.87
N ILE A 238 1.15 7.35 15.42
CA ILE A 238 1.68 6.14 14.76
C ILE A 238 2.43 6.62 13.51
N SER A 239 3.72 6.35 13.44
CA SER A 239 4.53 6.75 12.29
C SER A 239 4.14 5.97 11.04
N ILE A 240 4.46 6.50 9.85
CA ILE A 240 4.18 5.80 8.58
C ILE A 240 4.85 4.42 8.56
N GLU A 241 6.07 4.33 9.07
CA GLU A 241 6.82 3.09 9.20
C GLU A 241 6.09 2.08 10.09
N ALA A 242 5.49 2.53 11.21
CA ALA A 242 4.70 1.68 12.10
C ALA A 242 3.41 1.18 11.45
N GLU A 243 2.78 1.99 10.60
CA GLU A 243 1.60 1.58 9.83
C GLU A 243 1.96 0.53 8.77
N LEU A 244 3.05 0.76 8.05
CA LEU A 244 3.55 -0.16 7.03
C LEU A 244 4.05 -1.48 7.61
N ALA A 245 4.59 -1.48 8.82
CA ALA A 245 5.05 -2.68 9.55
C ALA A 245 3.95 -3.74 9.77
N LYS A 246 2.67 -3.38 9.64
CA LYS A 246 1.55 -4.32 9.67
C LYS A 246 1.52 -5.26 8.46
N TYR A 247 2.18 -4.86 7.38
CA TYR A 247 2.23 -5.59 6.13
C TYR A 247 3.60 -6.28 5.96
N PRO A 248 3.64 -7.51 5.43
CA PRO A 248 4.90 -8.20 5.20
C PRO A 248 5.78 -7.44 4.20
N ARG A 249 7.07 -7.34 4.51
CA ARG A 249 8.07 -6.76 3.59
C ARG A 249 8.05 -7.49 2.25
N SER A 250 8.21 -6.75 1.16
CA SER A 250 8.28 -7.35 -0.17
C SER A 250 9.68 -7.89 -0.44
N GLU A 251 9.78 -9.15 -0.85
CA GLU A 251 11.07 -9.81 -1.18
C GLU A 251 11.21 -10.11 -2.67
N ASN A 252 10.10 -10.08 -3.42
CA ASN A 252 10.09 -10.42 -4.85
C ASN A 252 10.39 -9.19 -5.71
N ILE A 253 11.68 -8.87 -5.87
CA ILE A 253 12.16 -7.74 -6.69
C ILE A 253 11.64 -7.83 -8.13
N GLU A 254 11.70 -9.02 -8.73
CA GLU A 254 11.33 -9.21 -10.13
C GLU A 254 9.84 -8.90 -10.36
N GLU A 255 8.96 -9.37 -9.47
CA GLU A 255 7.52 -9.06 -9.54
C GLU A 255 7.25 -7.56 -9.34
N LEU A 256 7.96 -6.90 -8.42
CA LEU A 256 7.85 -5.46 -8.17
C LEU A 256 8.33 -4.63 -9.38
N GLU A 257 9.52 -4.92 -9.91
CA GLU A 257 10.08 -4.19 -11.06
C GLU A 257 9.20 -4.38 -12.30
N LYS A 258 8.66 -5.59 -12.48
CA LYS A 258 7.71 -5.87 -13.56
C LYS A 258 6.44 -5.06 -13.40
N ALA A 259 5.86 -5.00 -12.20
CA ALA A 259 4.63 -4.25 -11.95
C ALA A 259 4.82 -2.72 -12.04
N PHE A 260 5.93 -2.19 -11.50
CA PHE A 260 6.21 -0.76 -11.38
C PHE A 260 7.59 -0.39 -11.98
N PRO A 261 7.73 -0.43 -13.32
CA PRO A 261 9.04 -0.27 -13.97
C PRO A 261 9.67 1.12 -13.82
N THR A 262 8.90 2.15 -13.45
CA THR A 262 9.43 3.48 -13.12
C THR A 262 10.12 3.53 -11.75
N LEU A 263 9.87 2.54 -10.89
CA LEU A 263 10.43 2.44 -9.54
C LEU A 263 11.64 1.52 -9.45
N LYS A 264 12.18 1.05 -10.58
CA LYS A 264 13.28 0.06 -10.62
C LYS A 264 14.43 0.41 -9.68
N TYR A 265 14.94 1.64 -9.74
CA TYR A 265 16.03 2.09 -8.88
C TYR A 265 15.66 2.06 -7.39
N SER A 266 14.47 2.56 -7.04
CA SER A 266 13.95 2.55 -5.66
C SER A 266 13.79 1.13 -5.12
N ILE A 267 13.28 0.21 -5.95
CA ILE A 267 13.09 -1.21 -5.58
C ILE A 267 14.45 -1.89 -5.35
N GLN A 268 15.43 -1.64 -6.22
CA GLN A 268 16.78 -2.19 -6.07
C GLN A 268 17.45 -1.70 -4.78
N ASN A 269 17.45 -0.39 -4.55
CA ASN A 269 17.99 0.20 -3.33
C ASN A 269 17.27 -0.30 -2.07
N PHE A 270 15.97 -0.50 -2.13
CA PHE A 270 15.18 -1.00 -1.00
C PHE A 270 15.63 -2.40 -0.55
N VAL A 271 16.06 -3.25 -1.49
CA VAL A 271 16.55 -4.59 -1.17
C VAL A 271 18.02 -4.58 -0.79
N GLU A 272 18.85 -3.78 -1.46
CA GLU A 272 20.28 -3.68 -1.18
C GLU A 272 20.56 -3.12 0.23
N ASN A 273 19.73 -2.21 0.74
CA ASN A 273 19.91 -1.57 2.04
C ASN A 273 19.41 -2.39 3.25
N LYS A 274 19.28 -3.71 3.13
CA LYS A 274 18.89 -4.56 4.27
C LYS A 274 20.11 -4.88 5.16
N GLU A 275 20.44 -3.95 6.05
CA GLU A 275 21.47 -4.20 7.06
C GLU A 275 20.90 -4.99 8.24
N TYR A 276 21.36 -6.23 8.40
CA TYR A 276 21.15 -7.00 9.62
C TYR A 276 22.24 -6.68 10.63
N TYR A 277 21.85 -6.19 11.81
CA TYR A 277 22.83 -5.93 12.89
C TYR A 277 22.87 -7.06 13.92
N TYR A 278 22.06 -8.10 13.74
CA TYR A 278 22.05 -9.27 14.59
C TYR A 278 21.65 -10.52 13.81
N GLN A 279 22.45 -11.57 13.94
CA GLN A 279 22.20 -12.86 13.32
C GLN A 279 22.67 -14.00 14.22
N VAL A 280 21.87 -15.06 14.28
CA VAL A 280 22.17 -16.34 14.90
C VAL A 280 21.92 -17.45 13.89
N ASN A 281 22.90 -18.32 13.72
CA ASN A 281 22.86 -19.45 12.81
C ASN A 281 23.25 -20.73 13.54
N ASP A 282 22.65 -21.85 13.13
CA ASP A 282 23.07 -23.20 13.50
C ASP A 282 23.21 -23.45 15.01
N ILE A 283 22.18 -23.08 15.78
CA ILE A 283 22.16 -23.30 17.24
C ILE A 283 21.16 -24.40 17.62
N GLU A 284 21.64 -25.42 18.31
CA GLU A 284 20.76 -26.42 18.93
C GLU A 284 19.99 -25.82 20.13
N ILE A 285 18.69 -26.07 20.16
CA ILE A 285 17.85 -25.76 21.31
C ILE A 285 17.88 -27.00 22.21
N LEU A 286 18.65 -26.95 23.29
CA LEU A 286 18.74 -28.05 24.27
C LEU A 286 17.88 -27.76 25.52
N ASP A 287 17.77 -26.49 25.87
CA ASP A 287 17.06 -26.01 27.04
C ASP A 287 15.70 -25.44 26.69
N LYS A 288 14.78 -25.45 27.67
CA LYS A 288 13.48 -24.78 27.55
C LYS A 288 13.62 -23.29 27.22
N ASN A 289 14.71 -22.65 27.63
CA ASN A 289 14.98 -21.23 27.37
C ASN A 289 16.38 -21.08 26.78
N THR A 290 16.46 -20.50 25.59
CA THR A 290 17.72 -20.16 24.94
C THR A 290 17.75 -18.64 24.73
N SER A 291 18.71 -17.96 25.34
CA SER A 291 18.79 -16.49 25.31
C SER A 291 20.05 -16.03 24.57
N PHE A 292 19.91 -14.95 23.82
CA PHE A 292 20.97 -14.41 23.01
C PHE A 292 21.07 -12.89 23.18
N HIS A 293 22.27 -12.41 23.50
CA HIS A 293 22.53 -10.99 23.67
C HIS A 293 22.95 -10.32 22.36
N ILE A 294 22.40 -9.14 22.11
CA ILE A 294 22.77 -8.36 20.92
C ILE A 294 24.02 -7.55 21.23
N THR A 295 25.10 -7.84 20.50
CA THR A 295 26.43 -7.27 20.76
C THR A 295 26.59 -5.84 20.23
N ASN A 296 25.82 -5.45 19.21
CA ASN A 296 25.91 -4.12 18.60
C ASN A 296 24.52 -3.49 18.33
N PRO A 297 23.71 -3.28 19.38
CA PRO A 297 22.30 -2.96 19.21
C PRO A 297 22.11 -1.54 18.66
N LYS A 298 21.26 -1.42 17.64
CA LYS A 298 20.88 -0.14 17.04
C LYS A 298 19.69 0.46 17.77
N VAL A 299 19.65 1.79 17.86
CA VAL A 299 18.47 2.51 18.35
C VAL A 299 17.47 2.56 17.22
N LYS A 300 16.33 1.89 17.37
CA LYS A 300 15.27 1.83 16.37
C LYS A 300 13.89 1.87 17.01
N ASN A 301 12.90 2.27 16.21
CA ASN A 301 11.48 2.15 16.56
C ASN A 301 10.88 0.95 15.85
N LEU A 302 11.33 0.66 14.63
CA LEU A 302 10.91 -0.48 13.82
C LEU A 302 12.02 -1.54 13.84
N TYR A 303 11.64 -2.75 14.20
CA TYR A 303 12.48 -3.94 14.15
C TYR A 303 11.90 -4.91 13.15
N GLU A 304 12.73 -5.37 12.23
CA GLU A 304 12.35 -6.38 11.25
C GLU A 304 13.27 -7.58 11.38
N GLY A 305 12.88 -8.72 10.83
CA GLY A 305 13.68 -9.92 10.93
C GLY A 305 13.02 -11.12 10.30
N LYS A 306 13.71 -12.25 10.37
CA LYS A 306 13.15 -13.54 10.01
C LYS A 306 13.72 -14.61 10.91
N TYR A 307 12.99 -15.70 11.04
CA TYR A 307 13.48 -16.87 11.73
C TYR A 307 13.21 -18.13 10.91
N LYS A 308 14.02 -19.15 11.15
CA LYS A 308 13.81 -20.51 10.69
C LYS A 308 14.34 -21.46 11.77
N ILE A 309 13.42 -22.23 12.33
CA ILE A 309 13.70 -23.27 13.32
C ILE A 309 13.20 -24.58 12.72
N VAL A 310 14.03 -25.61 12.76
CA VAL A 310 13.68 -26.95 12.28
C VAL A 310 13.71 -27.92 13.44
N SER A 311 12.64 -28.68 13.56
CA SER A 311 12.46 -29.73 14.56
C SER A 311 12.51 -31.10 13.90
N SER A 312 13.01 -32.08 14.66
CA SER A 312 12.83 -33.49 14.32
C SER A 312 11.36 -33.92 14.41
N GLU A 313 10.57 -33.24 15.25
CA GLU A 313 9.14 -33.47 15.42
C GLU A 313 8.35 -32.92 14.22
N LYS A 314 7.58 -33.78 13.55
CA LYS A 314 6.81 -33.43 12.34
C LYS A 314 5.37 -33.00 12.62
N ALA A 315 5.06 -32.57 13.84
CA ALA A 315 3.74 -32.06 14.20
C ALA A 315 3.51 -30.63 13.72
N VAL A 316 2.23 -30.25 13.66
CA VAL A 316 1.79 -28.85 13.56
C VAL A 316 1.52 -28.33 14.97
N SER A 317 2.10 -27.19 15.31
CA SER A 317 1.86 -26.50 16.58
C SER A 317 1.95 -24.99 16.40
N PRO A 318 0.84 -24.24 16.57
CA PRO A 318 0.84 -22.78 16.42
C PRO A 318 1.55 -22.04 17.56
N LYS A 319 1.94 -22.78 18.61
CA LYS A 319 2.60 -22.26 19.81
C LYS A 319 3.74 -23.19 20.21
N ALA A 320 4.47 -23.74 19.26
CA ALA A 320 5.57 -24.65 19.57
C ALA A 320 6.70 -23.90 20.28
N PHE A 321 7.02 -22.72 19.76
CA PHE A 321 7.96 -21.80 20.38
C PHE A 321 7.32 -20.44 20.61
N LEU A 322 8.00 -19.71 21.47
CA LEU A 322 7.77 -18.32 21.80
C LEU A 322 9.10 -17.61 21.59
N ILE A 323 9.13 -16.52 20.82
CA ILE A 323 10.27 -15.60 20.75
C ILE A 323 9.95 -14.37 21.57
N SER A 324 10.83 -14.00 22.50
CA SER A 324 10.67 -12.84 23.36
C SER A 324 11.84 -11.87 23.22
N PHE A 325 11.54 -10.59 23.44
CA PHE A 325 12.42 -9.47 23.15
C PHE A 325 12.59 -8.62 24.41
N THR A 326 13.82 -8.25 24.72
CA THR A 326 14.16 -7.35 25.82
C THR A 326 14.87 -6.12 25.26
N PHE A 327 14.54 -4.96 25.81
CA PHE A 327 15.05 -3.67 25.35
C PHE A 327 15.93 -3.02 26.44
N ASP A 328 16.72 -2.01 26.06
CA ASP A 328 17.58 -1.24 26.98
C ASP A 328 16.81 -0.31 27.93
N ARG A 329 15.50 -0.17 27.73
CA ARG A 329 14.58 0.68 28.50
C ARG A 329 13.16 0.13 28.41
N ASP A 330 12.28 0.65 29.26
CA ASP A 330 10.86 0.36 29.16
C ASP A 330 10.27 0.97 27.89
N VAL A 331 9.59 0.12 27.11
CA VAL A 331 8.92 0.48 25.86
C VAL A 331 7.57 -0.21 25.79
N LYS A 332 6.63 0.41 25.07
CA LYS A 332 5.40 -0.24 24.62
C LYS A 332 5.56 -0.67 23.18
N VAL A 333 5.14 -1.89 22.86
CA VAL A 333 5.04 -2.32 21.46
C VAL A 333 3.69 -1.86 20.93
N ILE A 334 3.71 -1.00 19.91
CA ILE A 334 2.53 -0.51 19.21
C ILE A 334 1.91 -1.64 18.37
N SER A 335 2.74 -2.46 17.71
CA SER A 335 2.29 -3.49 16.78
C SER A 335 3.31 -4.63 16.68
N GLY A 336 2.82 -5.84 16.40
CA GLY A 336 3.65 -7.00 16.03
C GLY A 336 3.99 -7.99 17.16
N LEU A 337 3.93 -7.56 18.43
CA LEU A 337 4.16 -8.42 19.61
C LEU A 337 3.01 -8.34 20.61
N SER A 338 2.87 -9.39 21.41
CA SER A 338 2.02 -9.45 22.60
C SER A 338 2.86 -9.24 23.87
N PHE A 339 2.25 -8.72 24.94
CA PHE A 339 2.90 -8.65 26.25
C PHE A 339 2.46 -9.83 27.13
N SER A 340 3.41 -10.46 27.81
CA SER A 340 3.15 -11.54 28.77
C SER A 340 3.11 -11.02 30.19
N ASN A 341 2.14 -11.47 30.99
CA ASN A 341 2.09 -11.21 32.43
C ASN A 341 3.13 -12.03 33.23
N TYR A 342 3.81 -12.98 32.58
CA TYR A 342 4.91 -13.71 33.22
C TYR A 342 6.19 -12.87 33.13
N ASN A 343 6.74 -12.50 34.29
CA ASN A 343 7.88 -11.59 34.43
C ASN A 343 9.13 -11.98 33.61
N ASN A 344 9.28 -13.25 33.23
CA ASN A 344 10.44 -13.75 32.49
C ASN A 344 10.29 -13.74 30.95
N ILE A 345 9.09 -13.45 30.42
CA ILE A 345 8.81 -13.46 28.97
C ILE A 345 8.83 -12.03 28.39
N GLY A 346 8.05 -11.11 28.96
CA GLY A 346 7.93 -9.74 28.44
C GLY A 346 7.21 -9.66 27.09
N TRP A 347 7.74 -8.86 26.16
CA TRP A 347 7.20 -8.69 24.80
C TRP A 347 7.57 -9.87 23.91
N PHE A 348 6.59 -10.45 23.21
CA PHE A 348 6.79 -11.71 22.52
C PHE A 348 5.88 -11.99 21.30
N LYS A 349 6.25 -13.00 20.51
CA LYS A 349 5.42 -13.59 19.45
C LYS A 349 5.48 -15.12 19.52
N TYR A 350 4.36 -15.80 19.28
CA TYR A 350 4.36 -17.24 19.08
C TYR A 350 4.91 -17.58 17.69
N LEU A 351 5.73 -18.63 17.62
CA LEU A 351 6.25 -19.15 16.38
C LEU A 351 5.42 -20.37 15.97
N ASN A 352 4.73 -20.25 14.84
CA ASN A 352 3.95 -21.35 14.29
C ASN A 352 4.87 -22.35 13.60
N CYS A 353 4.71 -23.61 13.94
CA CYS A 353 5.45 -24.70 13.34
C CYS A 353 4.50 -25.60 12.58
N ALA A 354 4.85 -25.92 11.34
CA ALA A 354 4.14 -26.89 10.52
C ALA A 354 5.11 -27.93 9.99
N ASN A 355 4.83 -29.21 10.26
CA ASN A 355 5.64 -30.35 9.81
C ASN A 355 7.13 -30.23 10.17
N GLY A 356 7.40 -29.78 11.40
CA GLY A 356 8.76 -29.62 11.91
C GLY A 356 9.53 -28.41 11.37
N VAL A 357 8.87 -27.49 10.67
CA VAL A 357 9.50 -26.22 10.26
C VAL A 357 8.70 -25.04 10.80
N CYS A 358 9.40 -24.13 11.46
CA CYS A 358 8.85 -22.88 11.97
C CYS A 358 9.63 -21.74 11.31
N SER A 359 9.03 -21.08 10.34
CA SER A 359 9.68 -19.99 9.62
C SER A 359 8.68 -18.92 9.26
N ASP A 360 9.00 -17.68 9.57
CA ASP A 360 8.21 -16.51 9.21
C ASP A 360 9.06 -15.25 9.38
N ASN A 361 8.50 -14.12 8.94
CA ASN A 361 9.04 -12.80 9.21
C ASN A 361 8.64 -12.30 10.62
N LEU A 362 9.54 -11.50 11.19
CA LEU A 362 9.34 -10.73 12.41
C LEU A 362 9.27 -9.26 12.02
N CYS A 363 8.25 -8.58 12.50
CA CYS A 363 8.12 -7.15 12.32
C CYS A 363 7.35 -6.60 13.51
N PHE A 364 7.93 -5.63 14.21
CA PHE A 364 7.27 -4.98 15.34
C PHE A 364 7.75 -3.55 15.53
N THR A 365 6.87 -2.71 16.08
CA THR A 365 7.13 -1.27 16.25
C THR A 365 6.96 -0.85 17.71
N LEU A 366 7.86 -0.01 18.19
CA LEU A 366 7.89 0.55 19.52
C LEU A 366 7.29 1.97 19.55
N ASP A 367 6.76 2.36 20.70
CA ASP A 367 6.30 3.72 21.01
C ASP A 367 7.42 4.76 20.98
N GLN A 368 8.64 4.34 21.31
CA GLN A 368 9.83 5.19 21.30
C GLN A 368 11.07 4.44 20.82
N PRO A 369 12.11 5.16 20.33
CA PRO A 369 13.37 4.54 19.96
C PRO A 369 14.03 3.85 21.15
N ALA A 370 14.35 2.57 20.99
CA ALA A 370 15.09 1.78 21.98
C ALA A 370 16.07 0.84 21.30
N LYS A 371 16.94 0.21 22.08
CA LYS A 371 17.88 -0.82 21.64
C LYS A 371 17.37 -2.19 22.06
N LEU A 372 17.24 -3.12 21.11
CA LEU A 372 17.00 -4.53 21.42
C LEU A 372 18.28 -5.12 22.03
N SER A 373 18.20 -5.54 23.29
CA SER A 373 19.35 -6.03 24.06
C SER A 373 19.44 -7.54 24.10
N GLN A 374 18.29 -8.24 24.05
CA GLN A 374 18.23 -9.69 24.10
C GLN A 374 17.06 -10.22 23.25
N VAL A 375 17.32 -11.35 22.57
CA VAL A 375 16.31 -12.22 21.97
C VAL A 375 16.32 -13.54 22.73
N LYS A 376 15.14 -14.07 23.06
CA LYS A 376 15.00 -15.32 23.80
C LYS A 376 14.02 -16.23 23.09
N ILE A 377 14.41 -17.48 22.87
CA ILE A 377 13.53 -18.54 22.41
C ILE A 377 13.11 -19.36 23.62
N VAL A 378 11.82 -19.61 23.72
CA VAL A 378 11.23 -20.48 24.75
C VAL A 378 10.51 -21.62 24.04
N VAL A 379 10.88 -22.84 24.39
CA VAL A 379 10.13 -24.05 24.00
C VAL A 379 8.85 -24.08 24.83
N TRP A 380 7.72 -23.85 24.17
CA TRP A 380 6.41 -23.82 24.82
C TRP A 380 5.71 -25.17 24.73
N ASP A 381 5.97 -25.93 23.67
CA ASP A 381 5.51 -27.29 23.44
C ASP A 381 6.70 -28.25 23.52
N GLU A 382 6.77 -29.05 24.58
CA GLU A 382 7.93 -29.90 24.90
C GLU A 382 8.23 -30.95 23.83
N ARG A 383 7.27 -31.28 22.95
CA ARG A 383 7.50 -32.14 21.79
C ARG A 383 8.58 -31.59 20.85
N PHE A 384 8.78 -30.27 20.87
CA PHE A 384 9.74 -29.56 20.01
C PHE A 384 11.08 -29.29 20.72
N GLN A 385 11.36 -29.93 21.87
CA GLN A 385 12.60 -29.71 22.61
C GLN A 385 13.85 -30.12 21.83
N SER A 386 13.77 -31.08 20.90
CA SER A 386 14.89 -31.45 20.01
C SER A 386 14.78 -30.72 18.67
N SER A 387 15.12 -29.43 18.69
CA SER A 387 15.06 -28.55 17.51
C SER A 387 16.34 -27.74 17.34
N HIS A 388 16.61 -27.27 16.13
CA HIS A 388 17.72 -26.40 15.82
C HIS A 388 17.23 -25.09 15.20
N ILE A 389 17.85 -23.99 15.61
CA ILE A 389 17.71 -22.68 14.98
C ILE A 389 18.64 -22.68 13.77
N GLU A 390 18.06 -22.74 12.59
CA GLU A 390 18.81 -22.57 11.34
C GLU A 390 19.18 -21.08 11.18
N LEU A 391 18.23 -20.20 11.51
CA LEU A 391 18.39 -18.76 11.33
C LEU A 391 17.51 -17.96 12.29
N ILE A 392 18.07 -16.93 12.92
CA ILE A 392 17.34 -15.76 13.42
C ILE A 392 18.12 -14.54 12.99
N GLU A 393 17.49 -13.67 12.20
CA GLU A 393 18.05 -12.40 11.77
C GLU A 393 17.16 -11.25 12.25
N ILE A 394 17.78 -10.19 12.75
CA ILE A 394 17.11 -8.93 13.08
C ILE A 394 17.80 -7.79 12.34
N ALA A 395 17.00 -7.07 11.57
CA ALA A 395 17.35 -5.92 10.73
C ALA A 395 17.05 -4.61 11.42
#